data_AF-A0A7S0DAL9-F1
#
_entry.id   AF-A0A7S0DAL9-F1
#
_cell.length_a   1.000
_cell.length_b   1.000
_cell.length_c   1.000
_cell.angle_alpha   90.00
_cell.angle_beta   90.00
_cell.angle_gamma   90.00
#
_symmetry.space_group_name_H-M   'P 1'
#
loop_
_entity.id
_entity.type
_entity.pdbx_description
1 polymer ?
#
loop_
_entity_poly.entity_id
_entity_poly.type
_entity_poly.pdbx_seq_one_letter_code
_entity_poly.pdbx_strand_id
1 'polypeptide(L)'
;SLAVGMSEAERQALMALWKAGRQKWGGDHSAFRVDLQGIHRVLHFITENLLEEEELFTSIESSVEYAKSNDTRIFQTLMEAIKSDDKKVLNKCMPAADPYTVAAALKGYFQDMPEPIIQYSAYERYMEIARDTRGLPLKAKANRLAKAVSELPKPRYANLHSIANLCINLDDSLGDLACVFANSILRPRNPPTDPEEAVESPKLCLAIVLSLFNLQDQLFKKGGGGNPNTWQAKPKAKPKAKAKPKAK
;
A
#
# COMPACT_ATOMS: atom_id res chain seq x y z
N SER A 1 -9.84 12.52 19.56
CA SER A 1 -9.90 13.45 18.42
C SER A 1 -9.04 12.90 17.30
N LEU A 2 -9.62 12.47 16.17
CA LEU A 2 -8.87 11.83 15.05
C LEU A 2 -8.15 12.84 14.14
N ALA A 3 -7.83 14.01 14.69
CA ALA A 3 -6.99 15.05 14.08
C ALA A 3 -6.03 15.68 15.12
N VAL A 4 -5.77 15.00 16.23
CA VAL A 4 -4.67 15.35 17.15
C VAL A 4 -3.48 14.51 16.74
N GLY A 5 -2.49 15.14 16.10
CA GLY A 5 -1.21 14.50 15.77
C GLY A 5 -0.61 14.91 14.44
N MET A 6 -1.42 15.26 13.43
CA MET A 6 -0.84 15.59 12.12
C MET A 6 -0.27 17.00 12.06
N SER A 7 0.98 17.11 11.65
CA SER A 7 1.63 18.40 11.39
C SER A 7 0.97 19.11 10.19
N GLU A 8 1.13 20.42 10.11
CA GLU A 8 0.62 21.20 8.98
C GLU A 8 1.28 20.79 7.65
N ALA A 9 2.54 20.32 7.71
CA ALA A 9 3.25 19.76 6.57
C ALA A 9 2.60 18.46 6.07
N GLU A 10 2.22 17.54 6.96
CA GLU A 10 1.52 16.30 6.58
C GLU A 10 0.15 16.59 5.95
N ARG A 11 -0.57 17.60 6.45
CA ARG A 11 -1.84 18.05 5.85
C ARG A 11 -1.63 18.59 4.44
N GLN A 12 -0.59 19.40 4.23
CA GLN A 12 -0.25 19.93 2.92
C GLN A 12 0.19 18.83 1.95
N ALA A 13 1.00 17.87 2.41
CA ALA A 13 1.42 16.71 1.63
C ALA A 13 0.23 15.82 1.24
N LEU A 14 -0.68 15.54 2.19
CA LEU A 14 -1.91 14.79 1.93
C LEU A 14 -2.77 15.48 0.86
N MET A 15 -2.95 16.80 0.97
CA MET A 15 -3.72 17.60 0.01
C MET A 15 -3.03 17.69 -1.37
N ALA A 16 -1.71 17.75 -1.41
CA ALA A 16 -0.93 17.72 -2.65
C ALA A 16 -1.05 16.36 -3.36
N LEU A 17 -0.93 15.25 -2.62
CA LEU A 17 -1.15 13.90 -3.12
C LEU A 17 -2.58 13.71 -3.65
N TRP A 18 -3.57 14.25 -2.95
CA TRP A 18 -4.97 14.25 -3.41
C TRP A 18 -5.20 15.11 -4.65
N LYS A 19 -4.46 16.22 -4.83
CA LYS A 19 -4.50 17.03 -6.05
C LYS A 19 -3.80 16.34 -7.22
N ALA A 20 -2.64 15.73 -6.99
CA ALA A 20 -1.90 14.99 -8.01
C ALA A 20 -2.66 13.73 -8.48
N GLY A 21 -3.31 13.02 -7.55
CA GLY A 21 -4.17 11.87 -7.86
C GLY A 21 -5.38 12.21 -8.73
N ARG A 22 -5.89 13.45 -8.66
CA ARG A 22 -6.98 13.95 -9.53
C ARG A 22 -6.57 14.13 -10.99
N GLN A 23 -5.28 14.31 -11.29
CA GLN A 23 -4.81 14.70 -12.61
C GLN A 23 -4.60 13.52 -13.58
N LYS A 24 -4.68 12.27 -13.09
CA LYS A 24 -4.39 11.04 -13.86
C LYS A 24 -5.63 10.29 -14.40
N TRP A 25 -6.84 10.84 -14.26
CA TRP A 25 -8.06 10.13 -14.66
C TRP A 25 -8.30 10.25 -16.16
N GLY A 26 -7.72 9.34 -16.96
CA GLY A 26 -7.95 9.31 -18.40
C GLY A 26 -7.09 8.32 -19.21
N GLY A 27 -6.39 7.38 -18.58
CA GLY A 27 -5.61 6.37 -19.28
C GLY A 27 -6.48 5.19 -19.77
N ASP A 28 -5.99 4.42 -20.74
CA ASP A 28 -6.58 3.12 -21.05
C ASP A 28 -6.38 2.17 -19.85
N HIS A 29 -7.48 1.88 -19.17
CA HIS A 29 -7.49 1.05 -17.97
C HIS A 29 -7.77 -0.43 -18.25
N SER A 30 -7.99 -0.83 -19.51
CA SER A 30 -8.33 -2.21 -19.89
C SER A 30 -7.23 -3.22 -19.55
N ALA A 31 -5.97 -2.77 -19.48
CA ALA A 31 -4.82 -3.59 -19.13
C ALA A 31 -4.62 -3.78 -17.60
N PHE A 32 -5.37 -3.09 -16.75
CA PHE A 32 -5.22 -3.22 -15.29
C PHE A 32 -6.07 -4.36 -14.75
N ARG A 33 -5.44 -5.20 -13.94
CA ARG A 33 -6.07 -6.40 -13.37
C ARG A 33 -5.72 -6.50 -11.89
N VAL A 34 -6.75 -6.56 -11.06
CA VAL A 34 -6.60 -6.66 -9.59
C VAL A 34 -6.19 -8.06 -9.12
N ASP A 35 -6.22 -9.06 -10.01
CA ASP A 35 -5.92 -10.46 -9.73
C ASP A 35 -4.53 -10.91 -10.25
N LEU A 36 -3.67 -9.97 -10.66
CA LEU A 36 -2.36 -10.30 -11.20
C LEU A 36 -1.41 -10.83 -10.13
N GLN A 37 -0.81 -11.98 -10.41
CA GLN A 37 0.28 -12.53 -9.61
C GLN A 37 1.49 -11.59 -9.59
N GLY A 38 1.65 -10.73 -10.60
CA GLY A 38 2.72 -9.73 -10.69
C GLY A 38 2.77 -8.81 -9.45
N ILE A 39 1.62 -8.36 -8.95
CA ILE A 39 1.55 -7.54 -7.73
C ILE A 39 2.12 -8.32 -6.53
N HIS A 40 1.70 -9.59 -6.38
CA HIS A 40 2.11 -10.44 -5.26
C HIS A 40 3.60 -10.82 -5.36
N ARG A 41 4.15 -10.95 -6.57
CA ARG A 41 5.59 -11.17 -6.79
C ARG A 41 6.41 -10.00 -6.28
N VAL A 42 6.00 -8.77 -6.60
CA VAL A 42 6.70 -7.57 -6.14
C VAL A 42 6.58 -7.43 -4.62
N LEU A 43 5.37 -7.59 -4.06
CA LEU A 43 5.15 -7.57 -2.61
C LEU A 43 6.00 -8.61 -1.88
N HIS A 44 6.06 -9.84 -2.41
CA HIS A 44 6.89 -10.90 -1.86
C HIS A 44 8.38 -10.56 -1.97
N PHE A 45 8.83 -10.01 -3.11
CA PHE A 45 10.22 -9.59 -3.26
C PHE A 45 10.61 -8.53 -2.23
N ILE A 46 9.77 -7.52 -2.02
CA ILE A 46 9.98 -6.49 -1.00
C ILE A 46 10.06 -7.11 0.40
N THR A 47 9.10 -7.98 0.73
CA THR A 47 9.03 -8.64 2.04
C THR A 47 10.27 -9.50 2.34
N GLU A 48 10.85 -10.13 1.32
CA GLU A 48 12.00 -11.03 1.51
C GLU A 48 13.35 -10.32 1.44
N ASN A 49 13.43 -9.14 0.82
CA ASN A 49 14.73 -8.55 0.46
C ASN A 49 14.89 -7.08 0.87
N LEU A 50 13.80 -6.33 1.07
CA LEU A 50 13.85 -4.86 1.20
C LEU A 50 13.22 -4.32 2.49
N LEU A 51 12.87 -5.17 3.46
CA LEU A 51 12.26 -4.70 4.73
C LEU A 51 13.21 -3.85 5.59
N GLU A 52 14.53 -4.03 5.42
CA GLU A 52 15.56 -3.30 6.17
C GLU A 52 15.90 -1.95 5.51
N GLU A 53 15.33 -1.63 4.34
CA GLU A 53 15.55 -0.35 3.67
C GLU A 53 14.80 0.77 4.38
N GLU A 54 15.53 1.80 4.79
CA GLU A 54 15.00 2.95 5.52
C GLU A 54 14.08 3.78 4.61
N GLU A 55 12.92 4.16 5.15
CA GLU A 55 11.93 5.01 4.49
C GLU A 55 11.50 4.49 3.09
N LEU A 56 11.49 3.17 2.88
CA LEU A 56 11.34 2.54 1.55
C LEU A 56 10.17 3.10 0.73
N PHE A 57 9.06 3.46 1.38
CA PHE A 57 7.89 4.01 0.72
C PHE A 57 7.66 5.49 0.99
N THR A 58 8.36 6.09 1.95
CA THR A 58 8.13 7.46 2.43
C THR A 58 9.21 8.43 1.95
N SER A 59 10.39 7.95 1.57
CA SER A 59 11.47 8.76 0.99
C SER A 59 11.07 9.33 -0.37
N ILE A 60 11.67 10.47 -0.75
CA ILE A 60 11.41 11.14 -2.02
C ILE A 60 11.88 10.31 -3.23
N GLU A 61 12.94 9.53 -3.06
CA GLU A 61 13.50 8.62 -4.06
C GLU A 61 12.49 7.56 -4.48
N SER A 62 11.60 7.17 -3.56
CA SER A 62 10.52 6.22 -3.83
C SER A 62 9.29 6.86 -4.46
N SER A 63 9.25 8.19 -4.66
CA SER A 63 8.12 8.84 -5.31
C SER A 63 8.02 8.43 -6.79
N VAL A 64 6.79 8.35 -7.29
CA VAL A 64 6.54 7.96 -8.69
C VAL A 64 7.16 8.97 -9.65
N GLU A 65 7.12 10.25 -9.29
CA GLU A 65 7.69 11.36 -10.05
C GLU A 65 9.22 11.27 -10.10
N TYR A 66 9.87 11.00 -8.95
CA TYR A 66 11.32 10.82 -8.91
C TYR A 66 11.75 9.62 -9.75
N ALA A 67 11.14 8.45 -9.56
CA ALA A 67 11.47 7.25 -10.32
C ALA A 67 11.28 7.43 -11.83
N LYS A 68 10.24 8.16 -12.26
CA LYS A 68 10.04 8.52 -13.67
C LYS A 68 11.14 9.41 -14.24
N SER A 69 11.80 10.22 -13.42
CA SER A 69 12.89 11.09 -13.85
C SER A 69 14.28 10.46 -13.73
N ASN A 70 14.50 9.63 -12.70
CA ASN A 70 15.82 9.13 -12.34
C ASN A 70 16.11 7.74 -12.91
N ASP A 71 15.12 6.85 -12.93
CA ASP A 71 15.24 5.49 -13.46
C ASP A 71 14.05 5.13 -14.35
N THR A 72 13.78 5.99 -15.32
CA THR A 72 12.59 5.92 -16.19
C THR A 72 12.44 4.55 -16.84
N ARG A 73 13.54 3.99 -17.33
CA ARG A 73 13.53 2.74 -18.10
C ARG A 73 13.19 1.55 -17.20
N ILE A 74 13.83 1.41 -16.05
CA ILE A 74 13.54 0.29 -15.14
C ILE A 74 12.15 0.48 -14.54
N PHE A 75 11.77 1.69 -14.13
CA PHE A 75 10.43 2.00 -13.65
C PHE A 75 9.34 1.59 -14.65
N GLN A 76 9.45 2.00 -15.92
CA GLN A 76 8.49 1.64 -16.97
C GLN A 76 8.47 0.13 -17.22
N THR A 77 9.65 -0.50 -17.28
CA THR A 77 9.78 -1.95 -17.47
C THR A 77 9.08 -2.73 -16.34
N LEU A 78 9.29 -2.33 -15.09
CA LEU A 78 8.62 -2.94 -13.94
C LEU A 78 7.11 -2.71 -13.99
N MET A 79 6.67 -1.48 -14.27
CA MET A 79 5.23 -1.14 -14.39
C MET A 79 4.52 -2.01 -15.44
N GLU A 80 5.12 -2.17 -16.63
CA GLU A 80 4.59 -3.00 -17.70
C GLU A 80 4.60 -4.48 -17.34
N ALA A 81 5.67 -4.96 -16.70
CA ALA A 81 5.79 -6.34 -16.25
C ALA A 81 4.77 -6.67 -15.14
N ILE A 82 4.45 -5.72 -14.24
CA ILE A 82 3.38 -5.90 -13.26
C ILE A 82 2.03 -5.99 -13.97
N LYS A 83 1.73 -5.10 -14.93
CA LYS A 83 0.45 -5.09 -15.70
C LYS A 83 0.23 -6.34 -16.54
N SER A 84 1.30 -6.90 -17.10
CA SER A 84 1.25 -8.10 -17.95
C SER A 84 1.48 -9.42 -17.20
N ASP A 85 1.80 -9.37 -15.89
CA ASP A 85 2.29 -10.51 -15.10
C ASP A 85 3.49 -11.22 -15.77
N ASP A 86 4.39 -10.46 -16.38
CA ASP A 86 5.63 -11.00 -16.95
C ASP A 86 6.62 -11.36 -15.83
N LYS A 87 6.45 -12.58 -15.31
CA LYS A 87 7.32 -13.17 -14.30
C LYS A 87 8.79 -13.15 -14.70
N LYS A 88 9.14 -13.34 -15.98
CA LYS A 88 10.53 -13.43 -16.41
C LYS A 88 11.21 -12.06 -16.28
N VAL A 89 10.52 -11.01 -16.70
CA VAL A 89 11.00 -9.63 -16.57
C VAL A 89 11.07 -9.24 -15.10
N LEU A 90 10.03 -9.48 -14.31
CA LEU A 90 10.02 -9.17 -12.87
C LEU A 90 11.20 -9.83 -12.14
N ASN A 91 11.40 -11.14 -12.33
CA ASN A 91 12.48 -11.88 -11.67
C ASN A 91 13.88 -11.42 -12.07
N LYS A 92 14.03 -10.87 -13.28
CA LYS A 92 15.31 -10.35 -13.77
C LYS A 92 15.56 -8.91 -13.30
N CYS A 93 14.54 -8.07 -13.33
CA CYS A 93 14.67 -6.63 -13.10
C CYS A 93 14.68 -6.27 -11.62
N MET A 94 13.82 -6.86 -10.78
CA MET A 94 13.73 -6.47 -9.36
C MET A 94 15.06 -6.60 -8.59
N PRO A 95 15.85 -7.69 -8.73
CA PRO A 95 17.11 -7.81 -8.00
C PRO A 95 18.22 -6.85 -8.46
N ALA A 96 18.08 -6.26 -9.65
CA ALA A 96 19.06 -5.33 -10.22
C ALA A 96 18.59 -3.87 -10.16
N ALA A 97 17.35 -3.63 -9.73
CA ALA A 97 16.77 -2.32 -9.61
C ALA A 97 17.10 -1.70 -8.24
N ASP A 98 17.16 -0.39 -8.21
CA ASP A 98 17.19 0.36 -6.96
C ASP A 98 15.92 0.05 -6.11
N PRO A 99 16.04 -0.19 -4.79
CA PRO A 99 14.90 -0.53 -3.92
C PRO A 99 13.75 0.47 -4.00
N TYR A 100 14.06 1.77 -4.03
CA TYR A 100 13.07 2.83 -4.09
C TYR A 100 12.37 2.87 -5.45
N THR A 101 13.05 2.47 -6.53
CA THR A 101 12.42 2.29 -7.85
C THR A 101 11.44 1.11 -7.86
N VAL A 102 11.74 0.01 -7.17
CA VAL A 102 10.80 -1.12 -7.00
C VAL A 102 9.57 -0.68 -6.20
N ALA A 103 9.78 0.05 -5.10
CA ALA A 103 8.70 0.60 -4.28
C ALA A 103 7.84 1.61 -5.07
N ALA A 104 8.47 2.50 -5.84
CA ALA A 104 7.81 3.46 -6.72
C ALA A 104 6.95 2.76 -7.79
N ALA A 105 7.45 1.70 -8.41
CA ALA A 105 6.69 0.94 -9.41
C ALA A 105 5.45 0.29 -8.79
N LEU A 106 5.57 -0.31 -7.59
CA LEU A 106 4.42 -0.87 -6.89
C LEU A 106 3.39 0.21 -6.53
N LYS A 107 3.84 1.35 -5.99
CA LYS A 107 2.97 2.51 -5.69
C LYS A 107 2.27 3.02 -6.94
N GLY A 108 3.03 3.24 -8.00
CA GLY A 108 2.53 3.72 -9.29
C GLY A 108 1.47 2.79 -9.86
N TYR A 109 1.68 1.47 -9.77
CA TYR A 109 0.71 0.49 -10.23
C TYR A 109 -0.64 0.64 -9.51
N PHE A 110 -0.64 0.70 -8.18
CA PHE A 110 -1.88 0.84 -7.42
C PHE A 110 -2.57 2.19 -7.64
N GLN A 111 -1.79 3.27 -7.80
CA GLN A 111 -2.34 4.60 -8.09
C GLN A 111 -3.01 4.66 -9.47
N ASP A 112 -2.42 4.02 -10.48
CA ASP A 112 -2.91 4.04 -11.86
C ASP A 112 -4.06 3.03 -12.12
N MET A 113 -4.40 2.17 -11.14
CA MET A 113 -5.57 1.29 -11.25
C MET A 113 -6.86 2.11 -11.47
N PRO A 114 -7.79 1.64 -12.33
CA PRO A 114 -9.05 2.34 -12.61
C PRO A 114 -9.90 2.58 -11.36
N GLU A 115 -9.91 1.59 -10.47
CA GLU A 115 -10.55 1.68 -9.17
C GLU A 115 -9.51 1.46 -8.07
N PRO A 116 -9.59 2.18 -6.94
CA PRO A 116 -8.82 1.87 -5.75
C PRO A 116 -9.13 0.46 -5.24
N ILE A 117 -8.30 -0.07 -4.34
CA ILE A 117 -8.45 -1.44 -3.81
C ILE A 117 -9.83 -1.66 -3.20
N ILE A 118 -10.29 -0.75 -2.35
CA ILE A 118 -11.69 -0.66 -1.92
C ILE A 118 -12.47 0.03 -3.03
N GLN A 119 -13.39 -0.69 -3.65
CA GLN A 119 -14.12 -0.21 -4.83
C GLN A 119 -14.97 1.02 -4.54
N TYR A 120 -15.24 1.81 -5.59
CA TYR A 120 -16.11 2.98 -5.47
C TYR A 120 -17.51 2.63 -4.95
N SER A 121 -18.03 1.43 -5.27
CA SER A 121 -19.31 0.94 -4.76
C SER A 121 -19.33 0.70 -3.24
N ALA A 122 -18.16 0.51 -2.63
CA ALA A 122 -18.02 0.33 -1.19
C ALA A 122 -17.59 1.63 -0.46
N TYR A 123 -17.20 2.67 -1.20
CA TYR A 123 -16.59 3.90 -0.64
C TYR A 123 -17.44 4.52 0.47
N GLU A 124 -18.73 4.78 0.21
CA GLU A 124 -19.63 5.42 1.17
C GLU A 124 -19.74 4.64 2.48
N ARG A 125 -19.83 3.30 2.40
CA ARG A 125 -19.85 2.44 3.58
C ARG A 125 -18.60 2.59 4.44
N TYR A 126 -17.42 2.72 3.83
CA TYR A 126 -16.19 2.95 4.59
C TYR A 126 -16.15 4.37 5.19
N MET A 127 -16.71 5.37 4.51
CA MET A 127 -16.84 6.72 5.06
C MET A 127 -17.78 6.76 6.26
N GLU A 128 -18.92 6.07 6.19
CA GLU A 128 -19.85 5.87 7.32
C GLU A 128 -19.14 5.22 8.50
N ILE A 129 -18.41 4.11 8.27
CA ILE A 129 -17.62 3.46 9.34
C ILE A 129 -16.60 4.43 9.95
N ALA A 130 -15.95 5.27 9.14
CA ALA A 130 -14.98 6.25 9.62
C ALA A 130 -15.61 7.29 10.55
N ARG A 131 -16.81 7.78 10.19
CA ARG A 131 -17.58 8.75 10.98
C ARG A 131 -18.14 8.12 12.26
N ASP A 132 -18.78 6.96 12.15
CA ASP A 132 -19.39 6.23 13.28
C ASP A 132 -18.38 5.81 14.34
N THR A 133 -17.20 5.43 13.90
CA THR A 133 -16.15 4.92 14.81
C THR A 133 -15.18 6.00 15.25
N ARG A 134 -15.49 7.26 14.95
CA ARG A 134 -14.65 8.40 15.30
C ARG A 134 -14.53 8.51 16.82
N GLY A 135 -13.30 8.44 17.32
CA GLY A 135 -13.02 8.50 18.76
C GLY A 135 -13.31 7.22 19.54
N LEU A 136 -13.78 6.15 18.89
CA LEU A 136 -13.95 4.86 19.55
C LEU A 136 -12.62 4.10 19.70
N PRO A 137 -12.53 3.18 20.69
CA PRO A 137 -11.38 2.28 20.82
C PRO A 137 -11.18 1.38 19.59
N LEU A 138 -9.94 0.97 19.33
CA LEU A 138 -9.56 0.11 18.21
C LEU A 138 -10.39 -1.19 18.09
N LYS A 139 -10.74 -1.82 19.22
CA LYS A 139 -11.57 -3.03 19.24
C LYS A 139 -12.97 -2.79 18.67
N ALA A 140 -13.58 -1.65 18.94
CA ALA A 140 -14.90 -1.30 18.41
C ALA A 140 -14.84 -1.03 16.90
N LYS A 141 -13.75 -0.39 16.44
CA LYS A 141 -13.45 -0.19 15.01
C LYS A 141 -13.30 -1.52 14.27
N ALA A 142 -12.59 -2.48 14.87
CA ALA A 142 -12.33 -3.79 14.28
C ALA A 142 -13.60 -4.53 13.89
N ASN A 143 -14.64 -4.53 14.74
CA ASN A 143 -15.90 -5.22 14.44
C ASN A 143 -16.61 -4.65 13.20
N ARG A 144 -16.66 -3.32 13.06
CA ARG A 144 -17.30 -2.66 11.90
C ARG A 144 -16.48 -2.88 10.63
N LEU A 145 -15.16 -2.73 10.73
CA LEU A 145 -14.24 -2.93 9.61
C LEU A 145 -14.18 -4.38 9.13
N ALA A 146 -14.17 -5.37 10.03
CA ALA A 146 -14.05 -6.79 9.69
C ALA A 146 -15.15 -7.23 8.72
N LYS A 147 -16.40 -6.82 8.99
CA LYS A 147 -17.53 -7.11 8.11
C LYS A 147 -17.36 -6.48 6.72
N ALA A 148 -16.99 -5.20 6.66
CA ALA A 148 -16.78 -4.52 5.38
C ALA A 148 -15.63 -5.15 4.57
N VAL A 149 -14.52 -5.47 5.24
CA VAL A 149 -13.35 -6.10 4.62
C VAL A 149 -13.68 -7.49 4.10
N SER A 150 -14.44 -8.31 4.85
CA SER A 150 -14.81 -9.67 4.43
C SER A 150 -15.70 -9.73 3.19
N GLU A 151 -16.36 -8.63 2.85
CA GLU A 151 -17.25 -8.54 1.69
C GLU A 151 -16.52 -8.05 0.43
N LEU A 152 -15.23 -7.68 0.53
CA LEU A 152 -14.42 -7.33 -0.64
C LEU A 152 -14.27 -8.54 -1.57
N PRO A 153 -14.26 -8.34 -2.90
CA PRO A 153 -13.91 -9.40 -3.84
C PRO A 153 -12.55 -10.01 -3.51
N LYS A 154 -12.43 -11.35 -3.65
CA LYS A 154 -11.24 -12.12 -3.24
C LYS A 154 -9.91 -11.50 -3.70
N PRO A 155 -9.72 -11.05 -4.96
CA PRO A 155 -8.46 -10.46 -5.38
C PRO A 155 -8.12 -9.16 -4.64
N ARG A 156 -9.14 -8.32 -4.40
CA ARG A 156 -9.00 -7.04 -3.69
C ARG A 156 -8.72 -7.26 -2.21
N TYR A 157 -9.41 -8.21 -1.59
CA TYR A 157 -9.11 -8.66 -0.23
C TYR A 157 -7.66 -9.12 -0.10
N ALA A 158 -7.18 -9.97 -1.03
CA ALA A 158 -5.82 -10.48 -1.00
C ALA A 158 -4.78 -9.36 -1.15
N ASN A 159 -4.98 -8.42 -2.09
CA ASN A 159 -4.09 -7.27 -2.25
C ASN A 159 -4.07 -6.39 -1.00
N LEU A 160 -5.25 -6.08 -0.43
CA LEU A 160 -5.34 -5.29 0.78
C LEU A 160 -4.61 -5.97 1.95
N HIS A 161 -4.80 -7.27 2.11
CA HIS A 161 -4.13 -8.06 3.13
C HIS A 161 -2.61 -8.03 2.94
N SER A 162 -2.11 -8.25 1.73
CA SER A 162 -0.66 -8.25 1.47
C SER A 162 -0.02 -6.88 1.68
N ILE A 163 -0.70 -5.79 1.32
CA ILE A 163 -0.22 -4.43 1.59
C ILE A 163 -0.20 -4.15 3.09
N ALA A 164 -1.31 -4.45 3.80
CA ALA A 164 -1.37 -4.26 5.24
C ALA A 164 -0.28 -5.08 5.97
N ASN A 165 -0.07 -6.34 5.54
CA ASN A 165 0.98 -7.18 6.09
C ASN A 165 2.39 -6.65 5.77
N LEU A 166 2.63 -6.12 4.57
CA LEU A 166 3.90 -5.47 4.26
C LEU A 166 4.13 -4.27 5.19
N CYS A 167 3.14 -3.38 5.30
CA CYS A 167 3.27 -2.14 6.06
C CYS A 167 3.58 -2.35 7.55
N ILE A 168 3.06 -3.40 8.19
CA ILE A 168 3.38 -3.68 9.60
C ILE A 168 4.79 -4.26 9.83
N ASN A 169 5.49 -4.65 8.76
CA ASN A 169 6.83 -5.23 8.82
C ASN A 169 7.92 -4.28 8.29
N LEU A 170 7.55 -3.08 7.81
CA LEU A 170 8.50 -2.03 7.42
C LEU A 170 8.92 -1.21 8.64
N ASP A 171 10.08 -0.55 8.54
CA ASP A 171 10.58 0.33 9.59
C ASP A 171 9.88 1.70 9.62
N ASP A 172 9.22 2.10 8.51
CA ASP A 172 8.42 3.32 8.42
C ASP A 172 7.27 3.35 9.44
N SER A 173 6.89 4.56 9.87
CA SER A 173 5.70 4.71 10.71
C SER A 173 4.43 4.30 9.95
N LEU A 174 3.51 3.60 10.62
CA LEU A 174 2.23 3.23 10.01
C LEU A 174 1.40 4.45 9.59
N GLY A 175 1.60 5.60 10.23
CA GLY A 175 0.96 6.86 9.85
C GLY A 175 1.41 7.33 8.47
N ASP A 176 2.72 7.34 8.24
CA ASP A 176 3.31 7.77 6.96
C ASP A 176 2.98 6.79 5.84
N LEU A 177 3.07 5.48 6.12
CA LEU A 177 2.64 4.45 5.19
C LEU A 177 1.16 4.58 4.85
N ALA A 178 0.30 4.90 5.82
CA ALA A 178 -1.11 5.14 5.56
C ALA A 178 -1.32 6.37 4.67
N CYS A 179 -0.57 7.44 4.87
CA CYS A 179 -0.59 8.61 3.96
C CYS A 179 -0.20 8.24 2.53
N VAL A 180 0.85 7.43 2.37
CA VAL A 180 1.35 6.97 1.06
C VAL A 180 0.31 6.11 0.33
N PHE A 181 -0.29 5.14 1.03
CA PHE A 181 -1.21 4.17 0.42
C PHE A 181 -2.68 4.59 0.43
N ALA A 182 -3.05 5.67 1.14
CA ALA A 182 -4.46 6.04 1.30
C ALA A 182 -5.18 6.18 -0.04
N ASN A 183 -4.62 6.96 -0.97
CA ASN A 183 -5.24 7.20 -2.27
C ASN A 183 -5.34 5.94 -3.15
N SER A 184 -4.45 4.96 -2.93
CA SER A 184 -4.45 3.67 -3.62
C SER A 184 -5.48 2.69 -3.03
N ILE A 185 -5.70 2.77 -1.73
CA ILE A 185 -6.61 1.88 -1.01
C ILE A 185 -8.05 2.39 -1.05
N LEU A 186 -8.27 3.69 -0.84
CA LEU A 186 -9.58 4.30 -0.68
C LEU A 186 -9.57 5.76 -1.13
N ARG A 187 -10.37 6.07 -2.15
CA ARG A 187 -10.56 7.43 -2.68
C ARG A 187 -11.96 7.57 -3.28
N PRO A 188 -12.54 8.78 -3.30
CA PRO A 188 -13.82 9.01 -3.95
C PRO A 188 -13.67 8.87 -5.47
N ARG A 189 -14.78 8.52 -6.14
CA ARG A 189 -14.80 8.41 -7.61
C ARG A 189 -14.63 9.75 -8.30
N ASN A 190 -15.24 10.78 -7.72
CA ASN A 190 -15.21 12.15 -8.22
C ASN A 190 -14.63 13.05 -7.13
N PRO A 191 -14.03 14.19 -7.49
CA PRO A 191 -13.63 15.17 -6.49
C PRO A 191 -14.88 15.64 -5.73
N PRO A 192 -14.77 15.83 -4.40
CA PRO A 192 -15.84 16.47 -3.65
C PRO A 192 -16.15 17.84 -4.24
N THR A 193 -17.43 18.13 -4.46
CA THR A 193 -17.90 19.45 -4.91
C THR A 193 -18.09 20.40 -3.75
N ASP A 194 -18.38 19.86 -2.56
CA ASP A 194 -18.53 20.61 -1.33
C ASP A 194 -17.15 20.86 -0.66
N PRO A 195 -16.81 22.11 -0.27
CA PRO A 195 -15.56 22.41 0.40
C PRO A 195 -15.35 21.69 1.74
N GLU A 196 -16.41 21.46 2.52
CA GLU A 196 -16.29 20.75 3.80
C GLU A 196 -15.95 19.28 3.56
N GLU A 197 -16.64 18.65 2.62
CA GLU A 197 -16.34 17.28 2.17
C GLU A 197 -14.93 17.15 1.59
N ALA A 198 -14.44 18.16 0.85
CA ALA A 198 -13.09 18.19 0.29
C ALA A 198 -11.99 18.19 1.37
N VAL A 199 -12.30 18.71 2.56
CA VAL A 199 -11.39 18.72 3.71
C VAL A 199 -11.56 17.50 4.61
N GLU A 200 -12.80 17.00 4.76
CA GLU A 200 -13.09 15.86 5.63
C GLU A 200 -12.72 14.52 5.00
N SER A 201 -13.08 14.30 3.73
CA SER A 201 -12.91 12.99 3.06
C SER A 201 -11.48 12.45 3.09
N PRO A 202 -10.43 13.25 2.82
CA PRO A 202 -9.05 12.77 2.94
C PRO A 202 -8.70 12.29 4.34
N LYS A 203 -9.20 12.97 5.38
CA LYS A 203 -8.95 12.62 6.80
C LYS A 203 -9.64 11.30 7.15
N LEU A 204 -10.87 11.09 6.68
CA LEU A 204 -11.60 9.84 6.90
C LEU A 204 -10.95 8.67 6.15
N CYS A 205 -10.52 8.88 4.90
CA CYS A 205 -9.79 7.87 4.13
C CYS A 205 -8.51 7.44 4.85
N LEU A 206 -7.71 8.40 5.30
CA LEU A 206 -6.50 8.13 6.07
C LEU A 206 -6.81 7.38 7.37
N ALA A 207 -7.83 7.81 8.12
CA ALA A 207 -8.21 7.16 9.38
C ALA A 207 -8.64 5.70 9.17
N ILE A 208 -9.33 5.40 8.06
CA ILE A 208 -9.68 4.03 7.67
C ILE A 208 -8.41 3.23 7.36
N VAL A 209 -7.54 3.74 6.50
CA VAL A 209 -6.33 3.04 6.05
C VAL A 209 -5.39 2.75 7.22
N LEU A 210 -5.17 3.73 8.09
CA LEU A 210 -4.41 3.54 9.31
C LEU A 210 -5.07 2.50 10.24
N SER A 211 -6.40 2.47 10.34
CA SER A 211 -7.10 1.45 11.12
C SER A 211 -6.97 0.06 10.49
N LEU A 212 -6.95 -0.06 9.16
CA LEU A 212 -6.74 -1.32 8.45
C LEU A 212 -5.35 -1.90 8.75
N PHE A 213 -4.32 -1.04 8.83
CA PHE A 213 -2.96 -1.46 9.16
C PHE A 213 -2.83 -1.84 10.65
N ASN A 214 -3.32 -1.00 11.56
CA ASN A 214 -3.26 -1.27 13.01
C ASN A 214 -4.06 -2.52 13.44
N LEU A 215 -5.07 -2.90 12.67
CA LEU A 215 -5.96 -4.03 12.97
C LEU A 215 -5.71 -5.23 12.05
N GLN A 216 -4.57 -5.27 11.35
CA GLN A 216 -4.31 -6.28 10.32
C GLN A 216 -4.54 -7.71 10.85
N ASP A 217 -3.98 -8.08 12.01
CA ASP A 217 -4.17 -9.40 12.60
C ASP A 217 -5.64 -9.75 12.92
N GLN A 218 -6.44 -8.75 13.30
CA GLN A 218 -7.86 -8.93 13.66
C GLN A 218 -8.77 -9.02 12.43
N LEU A 219 -8.44 -8.26 11.39
CA LEU A 219 -9.22 -8.16 10.15
C LEU A 219 -8.90 -9.30 9.18
N PHE A 220 -7.63 -9.71 9.15
CA PHE A 220 -7.10 -10.71 8.22
C PHE A 220 -6.63 -11.93 9.01
N LYS A 221 -7.58 -12.73 9.51
CA LYS A 221 -7.24 -13.98 10.19
C LYS A 221 -6.34 -14.84 9.30
N LYS A 222 -5.30 -15.44 9.88
CA LYS A 222 -4.54 -16.57 9.30
C LYS A 222 -5.52 -17.72 8.97
N GLY A 223 -6.06 -17.75 7.75
CA GLY A 223 -6.92 -18.84 7.26
C GLY A 223 -8.19 -18.45 6.49
N GLY A 224 -8.53 -17.17 6.34
CA GLY A 224 -9.82 -16.74 5.77
C GLY A 224 -9.92 -16.61 4.24
N GLY A 225 -8.81 -16.66 3.51
CA GLY A 225 -8.80 -16.59 2.06
C GLY A 225 -7.47 -17.12 1.55
N GLY A 226 -7.51 -18.11 0.65
CA GLY A 226 -6.37 -18.68 -0.07
C GLY A 226 -5.05 -18.65 0.69
N ASN A 227 -4.72 -19.74 1.37
CA ASN A 227 -3.50 -19.95 2.14
C ASN A 227 -2.30 -19.07 1.68
N PRO A 228 -1.95 -17.98 2.40
CA PRO A 228 -0.71 -17.26 2.09
C PRO A 228 0.54 -18.14 2.33
N ASN A 229 0.41 -19.28 3.04
CA ASN A 229 1.49 -20.24 3.26
C ASN A 229 1.75 -21.22 2.10
N THR A 230 1.28 -21.01 0.87
CA THR A 230 1.95 -21.70 -0.27
C THR A 230 3.35 -21.15 -0.54
N TRP A 231 3.76 -20.09 0.16
CA TRP A 231 5.04 -19.40 -0.02
C TRP A 231 5.82 -19.22 1.29
N GLN A 232 5.76 -20.19 2.21
CA GLN A 232 6.73 -20.19 3.32
C GLN A 232 8.14 -20.39 2.74
N ALA A 233 8.87 -19.30 2.56
CA ALA A 233 10.32 -19.35 2.54
C ALA A 233 10.76 -19.98 3.87
N LYS A 234 11.52 -21.08 3.79
CA LYS A 234 12.18 -21.63 4.97
C LYS A 234 13.04 -20.50 5.56
N PRO A 235 12.99 -20.24 6.88
CA PRO A 235 13.88 -19.26 7.49
C PRO A 235 15.32 -19.65 7.15
N LYS A 236 16.04 -18.78 6.42
CA LYS A 236 17.47 -18.96 6.19
C LYS A 236 18.15 -18.83 7.55
N ALA A 237 18.88 -19.88 7.94
CA ALA A 237 19.68 -19.86 9.15
C ALA A 237 20.64 -18.66 9.11
N LYS A 238 20.69 -17.90 10.22
CA LYS A 238 21.63 -16.78 10.39
C LYS A 238 23.04 -17.24 10.00
N PRO A 239 23.79 -16.48 9.18
CA PRO A 239 25.19 -16.79 8.91
C PRO A 239 25.94 -16.75 10.24
N LYS A 240 26.66 -17.85 10.54
CA LYS A 240 27.51 -17.96 11.73
C LYS A 240 28.48 -16.79 11.76
N ALA A 241 28.49 -16.06 12.88
CA ALA A 241 29.44 -14.99 13.14
C ALA A 241 30.87 -15.51 12.88
N LYS A 242 31.61 -14.82 11.99
CA LYS A 242 33.03 -15.09 11.77
C LYS A 242 33.77 -14.86 13.08
N ALA A 243 34.43 -15.90 13.58
CA ALA A 243 35.28 -15.81 14.76
C ALA A 243 36.40 -14.78 14.52
N LYS A 244 36.57 -13.84 15.46
CA LYS A 244 37.71 -12.93 15.48
C LYS A 244 39.02 -13.73 15.55
N PRO A 245 40.06 -13.37 14.77
CA PRO A 245 41.36 -14.00 14.89
C PRO A 245 41.97 -13.67 16.26
N LYS A 246 42.47 -14.69 16.96
CA LYS A 246 43.26 -14.52 18.18
C LYS A 246 44.58 -13.83 17.80
N ALA A 247 44.85 -12.68 18.41
CA ALA A 247 46.16 -12.06 18.40
C ALA A 247 47.18 -13.04 19.00
N LYS A 248 48.33 -13.18 18.33
CA LYS A 248 49.55 -13.74 18.90
C LYS A 248 50.48 -12.59 19.25
#